data_AF-A0A8C4PXQ5-F1
#
_entry.id   AF-A0A8C4PXQ5-F1
#
_cell.length_a   1.000
_cell.length_b   1.000
_cell.length_c   1.000
_cell.angle_alpha   90.00
_cell.angle_beta   90.00
_cell.angle_gamma   90.00
#
_symmetry.space_group_name_H-M   'P 1'
#
loop_
_entity.id
_entity.type
_entity.pdbx_description
1 polymer ?
#
loop_
_entity_poly.entity_id
_entity_poly.type
_entity_poly.pdbx_seq_one_letter_code
_entity_poly.pdbx_strand_id
1 'polypeptide(L)'
;MAPSNANRKQAEFCPTNLLTWDLNVAEINTRAAALSAQFRAAHDAVAAIPLEDVSYENTLLPLAHVEAMFVVQKNQLDFPQHVFTSQDIRSASTKADKMLSELKIEMSMQNDVYQRLIALQEKCQPNELKPEAQRLLERLLKLGRRNGLHLPADIQDVSHIFIFPLRYCVFFFSSPLCCLYCYLATCC
;
A
#
# COMPACT_ATOMS: atom_id res chain seq x y z
N MET A 1 34.08 9.14 40.10
CA MET A 1 32.80 9.71 40.59
C MET A 1 32.13 10.41 39.41
N ALA A 2 31.30 9.70 38.64
CA ALA A 2 30.57 10.28 37.51
C ALA A 2 29.23 10.82 38.03
N PRO A 3 28.80 12.04 37.66
CA PRO A 3 27.61 12.64 38.24
C PRO A 3 26.34 11.91 37.79
N SER A 4 25.48 11.63 38.76
CA SER A 4 24.17 11.02 38.61
C SER A 4 23.26 11.88 37.74
N ASN A 5 22.92 11.39 36.55
CA ASN A 5 21.98 12.07 35.64
C ASN A 5 20.53 11.82 36.09
N ALA A 6 20.19 12.37 37.26
CA ALA A 6 18.86 12.34 37.86
C ALA A 6 18.00 13.46 37.29
N ASN A 7 17.81 13.51 35.96
CA ASN A 7 16.77 14.34 35.34
C ASN A 7 16.51 14.01 33.87
N ARG A 8 16.53 12.73 33.51
CA ARG A 8 15.87 12.31 32.26
C ARG A 8 14.37 12.31 32.57
N LYS A 9 13.71 13.45 32.34
CA LYS A 9 12.25 13.46 32.18
C LYS A 9 11.93 12.36 31.18
N GLN A 10 11.37 11.26 31.65
CA GLN A 10 10.88 10.20 30.77
C GLN A 10 9.91 10.90 29.83
N ALA A 11 10.23 10.92 28.54
CA ALA A 11 9.32 11.42 27.54
C ALA A 11 8.00 10.68 27.75
N GLU A 12 6.94 11.45 27.96
CA GLU A 12 5.57 10.97 28.10
C GLU A 12 5.32 9.96 26.97
N PHE A 13 5.02 8.71 27.33
CA PHE A 13 4.81 7.64 26.37
C PHE A 13 3.64 8.06 25.47
N CYS A 14 3.92 8.39 24.21
CA CYS A 14 2.90 8.76 23.26
C CYS A 14 2.00 7.54 23.05
N PRO A 15 0.72 7.54 23.45
CA PRO A 15 -0.15 6.36 23.37
C PRO A 15 -0.59 6.05 21.92
N THR A 16 0.10 6.63 20.92
CA THR A 16 -0.32 6.68 19.51
C THR A 16 0.31 5.58 18.64
N ASN A 17 1.11 4.67 19.21
CA ASN A 17 1.65 3.57 18.43
C ASN A 17 0.59 2.47 18.26
N LEU A 18 0.04 2.36 17.05
CA LEU A 18 -0.96 1.36 16.69
C LEU A 18 -0.36 -0.02 16.33
N LEU A 19 0.97 -0.14 16.29
CA LEU A 19 1.67 -1.37 15.86
C LEU A 19 1.62 -2.45 16.95
N THR A 20 1.14 -3.64 16.57
CA THR A 20 1.13 -4.85 17.39
C THR A 20 2.01 -5.92 16.76
N TRP A 21 2.84 -6.59 17.56
CA TRP A 21 3.81 -7.60 17.10
C TRP A 21 3.51 -9.01 17.56
N ASP A 22 2.51 -9.20 18.41
CA ASP A 22 2.11 -10.46 19.03
C ASP A 22 1.17 -11.33 18.18
N LEU A 23 1.18 -11.13 16.85
CA LEU A 23 0.24 -11.79 15.93
C LEU A 23 0.58 -13.26 15.70
N ASN A 24 -0.45 -14.11 15.73
CA ASN A 24 -0.34 -15.50 15.31
C ASN A 24 -0.57 -15.68 13.79
N VAL A 25 -0.26 -16.86 13.26
CA VAL A 25 -0.39 -17.16 11.82
C VAL A 25 -1.84 -16.99 11.31
N ALA A 26 -2.83 -17.42 12.08
CA ALA A 26 -4.24 -17.29 11.69
C ALA A 26 -4.66 -15.82 11.65
N GLU A 27 -4.27 -15.03 12.65
CA GLU A 27 -4.53 -13.60 12.73
C GLU A 27 -3.88 -12.82 11.59
N ILE A 28 -2.64 -13.16 11.20
CA ILE A 28 -1.98 -12.54 10.04
C ILE A 28 -2.84 -12.74 8.78
N ASN A 29 -3.32 -13.96 8.54
CA ASN A 29 -4.15 -14.27 7.37
C ASN A 29 -5.50 -13.55 7.44
N THR A 30 -6.18 -13.58 8.59
CA THR A 30 -7.48 -12.92 8.78
C THR A 30 -7.36 -11.41 8.64
N ARG A 31 -6.36 -10.78 9.26
CA ARG A 31 -6.12 -9.33 9.16
C ARG A 31 -5.75 -8.93 7.74
N ALA A 32 -4.93 -9.71 7.04
CA ALA A 32 -4.60 -9.44 5.65
C ALA A 32 -5.84 -9.49 4.74
N ALA A 33 -6.70 -10.50 4.90
CA ALA A 33 -7.95 -10.60 4.14
C ALA A 33 -8.92 -9.45 4.48
N ALA A 34 -9.08 -9.11 5.76
CA ALA A 34 -9.92 -8.00 6.19
C ALA A 34 -9.40 -6.65 5.65
N LEU A 35 -8.09 -6.42 5.70
CA LEU A 35 -7.45 -5.22 5.17
C LEU A 35 -7.67 -5.11 3.65
N SER A 36 -7.53 -6.22 2.93
CA SER A 36 -7.79 -6.26 1.49
C SER A 36 -9.24 -5.88 1.15
N ALA A 37 -10.21 -6.43 1.90
CA ALA A 37 -11.62 -6.14 1.71
C ALA A 37 -11.96 -4.68 2.01
N GLN A 38 -11.43 -4.13 3.11
CA GLN A 38 -11.64 -2.72 3.49
C GLN A 38 -11.04 -1.76 2.46
N PHE A 39 -9.81 -2.04 1.99
CA PHE A 39 -9.15 -1.20 1.01
C PHE A 39 -9.90 -1.20 -0.33
N ARG A 40 -10.35 -2.37 -0.79
CA ARG A 40 -11.17 -2.51 -2.00
C ARG A 40 -12.50 -1.78 -1.87
N ALA A 41 -13.22 -1.98 -0.76
CA ALA A 41 -14.51 -1.33 -0.53
C ALA A 41 -14.42 0.21 -0.56
N ALA A 42 -13.33 0.79 -0.04
CA ALA A 42 -13.12 2.24 -0.12
C ALA A 42 -12.90 2.74 -1.55
N HIS A 43 -12.16 1.99 -2.37
CA HIS A 43 -11.94 2.32 -3.78
C HIS A 43 -13.23 2.16 -4.59
N ASP A 44 -13.98 1.08 -4.35
CA ASP A 44 -15.27 0.82 -4.99
C ASP A 44 -16.31 1.90 -4.62
N ALA A 45 -16.30 2.38 -3.37
CA ALA A 45 -17.15 3.48 -2.94
C ALA A 45 -16.84 4.77 -3.72
N VAL A 46 -15.56 5.07 -3.96
CA VAL A 46 -15.15 6.23 -4.76
C VAL A 46 -15.47 6.04 -6.24
N ALA A 47 -15.30 4.82 -6.77
CA ALA A 47 -15.65 4.47 -8.14
C ALA A 47 -17.15 4.58 -8.40
N ALA A 48 -18.00 4.32 -7.40
CA ALA A 48 -19.46 4.42 -7.53
C ALA A 48 -19.98 5.86 -7.59
N ILE A 49 -19.14 6.87 -7.28
CA ILE A 49 -19.57 8.28 -7.27
C ILE A 49 -19.82 8.76 -8.72
N PRO A 50 -20.98 9.39 -8.99
CA PRO A 50 -21.24 10.04 -10.27
C PRO A 50 -20.23 11.13 -10.56
N LEU A 51 -19.77 11.25 -11.82
CA LEU A 51 -18.76 12.25 -12.21
C LEU A 51 -19.21 13.69 -11.88
N GLU A 52 -20.51 13.95 -11.89
CA GLU A 52 -21.13 15.25 -11.58
C GLU A 52 -21.11 15.61 -10.09
N ASP A 53 -20.99 14.63 -9.20
CA ASP A 53 -21.00 14.84 -7.74
C ASP A 53 -19.61 14.80 -7.10
N VAL A 54 -18.57 14.58 -7.91
CA VAL A 54 -17.19 14.52 -7.43
C VAL A 54 -16.77 15.81 -6.72
N SER A 55 -16.26 15.67 -5.50
CA SER A 55 -15.75 16.72 -4.61
C SER A 55 -14.51 16.25 -3.84
N TYR A 56 -13.80 17.18 -3.20
CA TYR A 56 -12.61 16.84 -2.39
C TYR A 56 -12.94 15.84 -1.26
N GLU A 57 -14.06 16.06 -0.57
CA GLU A 57 -14.44 15.30 0.64
C GLU A 57 -14.91 13.88 0.33
N ASN A 58 -15.48 13.65 -0.86
CA ASN A 58 -16.01 12.35 -1.23
C ASN A 58 -15.05 11.50 -2.09
N THR A 59 -14.05 12.10 -2.75
CA THR A 59 -13.08 11.35 -3.58
C THR A 59 -11.66 11.40 -3.05
N LEU A 60 -11.04 12.58 -2.94
CA LEU A 60 -9.62 12.69 -2.60
C LEU A 60 -9.35 12.38 -1.13
N LEU A 61 -10.20 12.88 -0.24
CA LEU A 61 -10.05 12.71 1.21
C LEU A 61 -10.19 11.23 1.64
N PRO A 62 -11.19 10.45 1.19
CA PRO A 62 -11.31 9.04 1.55
C PRO A 62 -10.15 8.19 1.02
N LEU A 63 -9.68 8.47 -0.21
CA LEU A 63 -8.49 7.82 -0.77
C LEU A 63 -7.24 8.11 0.05
N ALA A 64 -7.06 9.34 0.53
CA ALA A 64 -5.93 9.71 1.38
C ALA A 64 -5.97 9.00 2.74
N HIS A 65 -7.15 8.94 3.37
CA HIS A 65 -7.32 8.27 4.66
C HIS A 65 -7.12 6.76 4.57
N VAL A 66 -7.70 6.11 3.57
CA VAL A 66 -7.57 4.65 3.41
C VAL A 66 -6.13 4.25 3.10
N GLU A 67 -5.40 5.03 2.30
CA GLU A 67 -3.98 4.79 2.02
C GLU A 67 -3.12 4.93 3.29
N ALA A 68 -3.38 5.94 4.12
CA ALA A 68 -2.68 6.12 5.39
C ALA A 68 -2.92 4.95 6.35
N MET A 69 -4.18 4.53 6.51
CA MET A 69 -4.54 3.37 7.33
C MET A 69 -3.93 2.07 6.78
N PHE A 70 -3.97 1.90 5.45
CA PHE A 70 -3.44 0.72 4.78
C PHE A 70 -1.95 0.53 5.04
N VAL A 71 -1.16 1.61 4.95
CA VAL A 71 0.28 1.53 5.22
C VAL A 71 0.57 1.09 6.66
N VAL A 72 -0.14 1.64 7.65
CA VAL A 72 0.08 1.27 9.06
C VAL A 72 -0.26 -0.19 9.31
N GLN A 73 -1.40 -0.67 8.80
CA GLN A 73 -1.83 -2.05 8.99
C GLN A 73 -0.95 -3.03 8.19
N LYS A 74 -0.59 -2.69 6.96
CA LYS A 74 0.31 -3.49 6.13
C LYS A 74 1.68 -3.66 6.81
N ASN A 75 2.23 -2.61 7.43
CA ASN A 75 3.51 -2.69 8.13
C ASN A 75 3.52 -3.71 9.29
N GLN A 76 2.36 -3.97 9.91
CA GLN A 76 2.24 -5.01 10.96
C GLN A 76 2.26 -6.42 10.36
N LEU A 77 1.86 -6.55 9.10
CA LEU A 77 1.69 -7.83 8.40
C LEU A 77 2.92 -8.21 7.57
N ASP A 78 3.64 -7.24 7.00
CA ASP A 78 4.81 -7.49 6.15
C ASP A 78 6.14 -7.47 6.91
N PHE A 79 6.26 -6.69 7.99
CA PHE A 79 7.49 -6.60 8.77
C PHE A 79 7.90 -7.91 9.46
N PRO A 80 6.97 -8.75 9.98
CA PRO A 80 7.34 -9.99 10.67
C PRO A 80 8.22 -10.93 9.85
N GLN A 81 8.10 -10.93 8.51
CA GLN A 81 8.95 -11.75 7.63
C GLN A 81 10.45 -11.46 7.77
N HIS A 82 10.83 -10.27 8.23
CA HIS A 82 12.23 -9.86 8.34
C HIS A 82 12.85 -10.08 9.72
N VAL A 83 12.04 -10.20 10.77
CA VAL A 83 12.52 -10.12 12.16
C VAL A 83 12.12 -11.30 13.04
N PHE A 84 11.06 -12.05 12.72
CA PHE A 84 10.60 -13.16 13.56
C PHE A 84 11.48 -14.40 13.44
N THR A 85 11.72 -15.08 14.56
CA THR A 85 12.49 -16.33 14.61
C THR A 85 11.70 -17.53 14.11
N SER A 86 10.38 -17.53 14.27
CA SER A 86 9.48 -18.60 13.76
C SER A 86 9.35 -18.55 12.24
N GLN A 87 9.62 -19.69 11.58
CA GLN A 87 9.47 -19.82 10.13
C GLN A 87 8.02 -19.71 9.66
N ASP A 88 7.07 -20.21 10.45
CA ASP A 88 5.65 -20.20 10.09
C ASP A 88 5.10 -18.77 10.03
N ILE A 89 5.49 -17.94 11.00
CA ILE A 89 5.12 -16.52 11.05
C ILE A 89 5.75 -15.77 9.86
N ARG A 90 7.05 -16.00 9.57
CA ARG A 90 7.69 -15.37 8.40
C ARG A 90 7.02 -15.76 7.10
N SER A 91 6.69 -17.05 6.92
CA SER A 91 6.04 -17.55 5.72
C SER A 91 4.62 -16.98 5.53
N ALA A 92 3.86 -16.83 6.62
CA ALA A 92 2.55 -16.19 6.61
C ALA A 92 2.65 -14.70 6.24
N SER A 93 3.63 -14.00 6.83
CA SER A 93 3.91 -12.58 6.56
C SER A 93 4.30 -12.33 5.10
N THR A 94 5.19 -13.14 4.52
CA THR A 94 5.55 -13.04 3.08
C THR A 94 4.34 -13.30 2.17
N LYS A 95 3.46 -14.24 2.51
CA LYS A 95 2.22 -14.48 1.75
C LYS A 95 1.26 -13.29 1.84
N ALA A 96 1.10 -12.70 3.03
CA ALA A 96 0.28 -11.52 3.23
C ALA A 96 0.82 -10.32 2.43
N ASP A 97 2.13 -10.07 2.45
CA ASP A 97 2.76 -8.99 1.68
C ASP A 97 2.55 -9.17 0.17
N LYS A 98 2.67 -10.41 -0.34
CA LYS A 98 2.40 -10.72 -1.75
C LYS A 98 0.97 -10.34 -2.13
N MET A 99 -0.01 -10.86 -1.39
CA MET A 99 -1.43 -10.59 -1.64
C MET A 99 -1.75 -9.08 -1.58
N LEU A 100 -1.25 -8.38 -0.55
CA LEU A 100 -1.48 -6.94 -0.40
C LEU A 100 -0.78 -6.12 -1.49
N SER A 101 0.38 -6.57 -1.97
CA SER A 101 1.10 -5.92 -3.07
C SER A 101 0.40 -6.08 -4.41
N GLU A 102 -0.16 -7.26 -4.69
CA GLU A 102 -1.00 -7.53 -5.86
C GLU A 102 -2.26 -6.65 -5.83
N LEU A 103 -2.93 -6.55 -4.67
CA LEU A 103 -4.09 -5.66 -4.50
C LEU A 103 -3.77 -4.20 -4.80
N LYS A 104 -2.63 -3.67 -4.33
CA LYS A 104 -2.25 -2.26 -4.62
C LYS A 104 -2.08 -2.02 -6.11
N ILE A 105 -1.60 -3.01 -6.87
CA ILE A 105 -1.47 -2.90 -8.33
C ILE A 105 -2.87 -2.84 -8.93
N GLU A 106 -3.74 -3.79 -8.60
CA GLU A 106 -5.12 -3.84 -9.08
C GLU A 106 -5.84 -2.49 -8.86
N MET A 107 -5.80 -1.96 -7.63
CA MET A 107 -6.47 -0.68 -7.32
C MET A 107 -5.82 0.52 -8.03
N SER A 108 -4.50 0.50 -8.26
CA SER A 108 -3.81 1.56 -9.01
C SER A 108 -4.12 1.58 -10.51
N MET A 109 -4.72 0.50 -11.02
CA MET A 109 -5.11 0.33 -12.42
C MET A 109 -6.62 0.52 -12.64
N GLN A 110 -7.38 0.83 -11.58
CA GLN A 110 -8.82 1.02 -11.68
C GLN A 110 -9.13 2.31 -12.44
N ASN A 111 -9.55 2.18 -13.70
CA ASN A 111 -9.84 3.31 -14.58
C ASN A 111 -10.93 4.21 -14.00
N ASP A 112 -11.94 3.62 -13.36
CA ASP A 112 -13.05 4.35 -12.76
C ASP A 112 -12.59 5.41 -11.76
N VAL A 113 -11.72 5.06 -10.83
CA VAL A 113 -11.19 6.00 -9.83
C VAL A 113 -10.38 7.10 -10.51
N TYR A 114 -9.60 6.76 -11.54
CA TYR A 114 -8.82 7.73 -12.30
C TYR A 114 -9.71 8.76 -13.03
N GLN A 115 -10.84 8.34 -13.60
CA GLN A 115 -11.80 9.28 -14.21
C GLN A 115 -12.37 10.26 -13.19
N ARG A 116 -12.67 9.82 -11.95
CA ARG A 116 -13.16 10.70 -10.89
C ARG A 116 -12.08 11.71 -10.48
N LEU A 117 -10.81 11.30 -10.44
CA LEU A 117 -9.70 12.22 -10.16
C LEU A 117 -9.51 13.28 -11.26
N ILE A 118 -9.72 12.92 -12.54
CA ILE A 118 -9.72 13.88 -13.64
C ILE A 118 -10.87 14.87 -13.48
N ALA A 119 -12.10 14.37 -13.27
CA ALA A 119 -13.27 15.20 -13.06
C ALA A 119 -13.10 16.16 -11.87
N LEU A 120 -12.44 15.70 -10.79
CA LEU A 120 -12.10 16.56 -9.66
C LEU A 120 -11.12 17.67 -10.05
N GLN A 121 -10.09 17.36 -10.84
CA GLN A 121 -9.13 18.36 -11.31
C GLN A 121 -9.78 19.42 -12.19
N GLU A 122 -10.75 19.05 -13.03
CA GLU A 122 -11.46 19.99 -13.90
C GLU A 122 -12.41 20.90 -13.12
N LYS A 123 -12.99 20.41 -12.03
CA LYS A 123 -13.93 21.16 -11.18
C LYS A 123 -13.26 22.06 -10.15
N CYS A 124 -12.16 21.62 -9.55
CA CYS A 124 -11.52 22.36 -8.48
C CYS A 124 -10.75 23.56 -9.03
N GLN A 125 -11.03 24.74 -8.49
CA GLN A 125 -10.20 25.91 -8.77
C GLN A 125 -8.87 25.82 -8.00
N PRO A 126 -7.75 26.34 -8.55
CA PRO A 126 -6.42 26.18 -7.97
C PRO A 126 -6.24 26.76 -6.55
N ASN A 127 -7.19 27.57 -6.06
CA ASN A 127 -7.12 28.21 -4.74
C ASN A 127 -8.11 27.63 -3.70
N GLU A 128 -8.94 26.65 -4.07
CA GLU A 128 -9.92 26.05 -3.16
C GLU A 128 -9.32 24.96 -2.28
N LEU A 129 -8.24 24.32 -2.75
CA LEU A 129 -7.59 23.23 -2.04
C LEU A 129 -6.36 23.72 -1.27
N LYS A 130 -6.07 23.04 -0.15
CA LYS A 130 -4.78 23.19 0.53
C LYS A 130 -3.64 22.78 -0.43
N PRO A 131 -2.46 23.42 -0.36
CA PRO A 131 -1.35 23.14 -1.27
C PRO A 131 -0.88 21.67 -1.23
N GLU A 132 -0.98 21.02 -0.08
CA GLU A 132 -0.69 19.58 0.06
C GLU A 132 -1.72 18.71 -0.68
N ALA A 133 -3.01 19.03 -0.56
CA ALA A 133 -4.09 18.31 -1.24
C ALA A 133 -3.97 18.45 -2.77
N GLN A 134 -3.65 19.65 -3.26
CA GLN A 134 -3.39 19.88 -4.68
C GLN A 134 -2.21 19.03 -5.18
N ARG A 135 -1.10 19.02 -4.43
CA ARG A 135 0.06 18.19 -4.76
C ARG A 135 -0.27 16.69 -4.75
N LEU A 136 -1.12 16.24 -3.83
CA LEU A 136 -1.58 14.86 -3.78
C LEU A 136 -2.37 14.49 -5.06
N LEU A 137 -3.33 15.34 -5.45
CA LEU A 137 -4.12 15.15 -6.66
C LEU A 137 -3.23 15.06 -7.91
N GLU A 138 -2.32 16.03 -8.08
CA GLU A 138 -1.37 16.05 -9.20
C GLU A 138 -0.50 14.79 -9.24
N ARG A 139 -0.06 14.32 -8.07
CA ARG A 139 0.72 13.08 -7.95
C ARG A 139 -0.09 11.87 -8.39
N LEU A 140 -1.35 11.74 -7.94
CA LEU A 140 -2.21 10.62 -8.31
C LEU A 140 -2.49 10.60 -9.82
N LEU A 141 -2.78 11.76 -10.41
CA LEU A 141 -2.97 11.87 -11.86
C LEU A 141 -1.71 11.51 -12.65
N LYS A 142 -0.54 11.97 -12.18
CA LYS A 142 0.74 11.62 -12.81
C LYS A 142 1.03 10.12 -12.73
N LEU A 143 0.67 9.45 -11.63
CA LEU A 143 0.80 8.00 -11.50
C LEU A 143 -0.16 7.27 -12.45
N GLY A 144 -1.42 7.70 -12.55
CA GLY A 144 -2.37 7.13 -13.51
C GLY A 144 -1.91 7.26 -14.96
N ARG A 145 -1.28 8.40 -15.32
CA ARG A 145 -0.66 8.57 -16.65
C ARG A 145 0.51 7.61 -16.87
N ARG A 146 1.38 7.42 -15.88
CA ARG A 146 2.50 6.46 -15.94
C ARG A 146 2.03 5.02 -16.07
N ASN A 147 0.88 4.70 -15.47
CA ASN A 147 0.22 3.40 -15.59
C ASN A 147 -0.50 3.22 -16.95
N GLY A 148 -0.64 4.28 -17.74
CA GLY A 148 -1.30 4.23 -19.05
C GLY A 148 -2.82 4.37 -19.01
N LEU A 149 -3.42 4.79 -17.88
CA LEU A 149 -4.90 4.88 -17.74
C LEU A 149 -5.59 5.92 -18.64
N HIS A 150 -4.80 6.77 -19.31
CA HIS A 150 -5.26 7.75 -20.29
C HIS A 150 -5.24 7.22 -21.73
N LEU A 151 -4.67 6.03 -21.96
CA LEU A 151 -4.56 5.39 -23.27
C LEU A 151 -5.83 4.58 -23.56
N PRO A 152 -6.12 4.19 -24.83
CA PRO A 152 -7.25 3.32 -25.12
C PRO A 152 -7.08 1.92 -24.48
N ALA A 153 -8.20 1.23 -24.27
CA ALA A 153 -8.27 -0.06 -23.57
C ALA A 153 -7.27 -1.10 -24.10
N ASP A 154 -7.13 -1.19 -25.43
CA ASP A 154 -6.22 -2.12 -26.11
C ASP A 154 -4.76 -2.00 -25.63
N ILE A 155 -4.31 -0.79 -25.29
CA ILE A 155 -2.95 -0.54 -24.80
C ILE A 155 -2.87 -0.75 -23.27
N GLN A 156 -3.98 -0.54 -22.55
CA GLN A 156 -4.05 -0.77 -21.10
C GLN A 156 -3.95 -2.27 -20.76
N ASP A 157 -4.53 -3.14 -21.57
CA ASP A 157 -4.44 -4.60 -21.36
C ASP A 157 -3.00 -5.11 -21.44
N VAL A 158 -2.22 -4.53 -22.36
CA VAL A 158 -0.80 -4.83 -22.51
C VAL A 158 0.00 -4.37 -21.29
N SER A 159 -0.25 -3.15 -20.79
CA SER A 159 0.44 -2.65 -19.59
C SER A 159 0.09 -3.46 -18.33
N HIS A 160 -1.15 -3.95 -18.24
CA HIS A 160 -1.60 -4.82 -17.13
C HIS A 160 -0.77 -6.11 -17.02
N ILE A 161 -0.41 -6.72 -18.15
CA ILE A 161 0.39 -7.96 -18.20
C ILE A 161 1.83 -7.73 -17.69
N PHE A 162 2.43 -6.57 -17.98
CA PHE A 162 3.83 -6.30 -17.64
C PHE A 162 4.05 -5.79 -16.20
N ILE A 163 3.06 -5.15 -15.57
CA ILE A 163 3.22 -4.56 -14.22
C ILE A 163 3.23 -5.64 -13.13
N PHE A 164 2.40 -6.66 -13.24
CA PHE A 164 2.34 -7.78 -12.29
C PHE A 164 3.72 -8.44 -12.06
N PRO A 165 4.44 -8.93 -13.10
CA PRO A 165 5.71 -9.64 -12.95
C PRO A 165 6.85 -8.77 -12.38
N LEU A 166 6.85 -7.45 -12.61
CA LEU A 166 7.96 -6.57 -12.21
C LEU A 166 8.05 -6.34 -10.69
N ARG A 167 6.95 -6.52 -9.95
CA ARG A 167 6.96 -6.43 -8.46
C ARG A 167 7.48 -7.71 -7.81
N TYR A 168 7.50 -8.85 -8.52
CA TYR A 168 8.06 -10.11 -8.03
C TYR A 168 9.59 -10.08 -7.88
N CYS A 169 10.27 -9.05 -8.40
CA CYS A 169 11.70 -8.84 -8.15
C CYS A 169 12.04 -8.78 -6.64
N VAL A 170 11.12 -8.31 -5.79
CA VAL A 170 11.31 -8.29 -4.33
C VAL A 170 11.15 -9.70 -3.73
N PHE A 171 10.21 -10.51 -4.23
CA PHE A 171 9.96 -11.88 -3.76
C PHE A 171 11.00 -12.89 -4.23
N PHE A 172 11.77 -12.56 -5.27
CA PHE A 172 12.87 -13.39 -5.75
C PHE A 172 13.93 -13.64 -4.66
N PHE A 173 14.17 -12.68 -3.77
CA PHE A 173 15.15 -12.80 -2.68
C PHE A 173 14.65 -13.60 -1.45
N SER A 174 13.34 -13.77 -1.28
CA SER A 174 12.76 -14.50 -0.12
C SER A 174 12.40 -15.96 -0.46
N SER A 175 12.54 -16.36 -1.73
CA SER A 175 12.29 -17.74 -2.17
C SER A 175 13.46 -18.66 -1.81
N PRO A 176 13.20 -19.85 -1.20
CA PRO A 176 14.25 -20.81 -0.85
C PRO A 176 15.02 -21.37 -2.06
N LEU A 177 14.54 -21.10 -3.28
CA LEU A 177 15.24 -21.40 -4.53
C LEU A 177 16.57 -20.65 -4.67
N CYS A 178 16.73 -19.48 -4.03
CA CYS A 178 18.01 -18.78 -4.02
C CYS A 178 19.07 -19.53 -3.20
N CYS A 179 18.67 -20.21 -2.11
CA CYS A 179 19.57 -21.06 -1.33
C CYS A 179 20.01 -22.30 -2.13
N LEU A 180 19.13 -22.93 -2.92
CA LEU A 180 19.52 -24.06 -3.77
C LEU A 180 20.51 -23.66 -4.88
N TYR A 181 20.31 -22.49 -5.50
CA TYR A 181 21.22 -22.01 -6.54
C TYR A 181 22.60 -21.61 -5.99
N CYS A 182 22.66 -21.03 -4.78
CA CYS A 182 23.94 -20.79 -4.10
C CYS A 182 24.62 -22.08 -3.61
N TYR A 183 23.87 -23.10 -3.20
CA TYR A 183 24.45 -24.39 -2.78
C TYR A 183 25.00 -25.21 -3.94
N LEU A 184 24.41 -25.10 -5.13
CA LEU A 184 24.91 -25.76 -6.34
C LEU A 184 26.12 -25.03 -6.96
N ALA A 185 26.23 -23.71 -6.78
CA ALA A 185 27.32 -22.90 -7.33
C ALA A 185 28.63 -22.97 -6.52
N THR A 186 28.62 -23.49 -5.29
CA THR A 186 29.83 -23.72 -4.47
C THR A 186 30.31 -25.18 -4.47
N CYS A 187 29.63 -26.07 -5.18
CA CYS A 187 29.99 -27.49 -5.31
C CYS A 187 30.61 -27.84 -6.70
N CYS A 188 31.09 -26.86 -7.45
CA CYS A 188 31.87 -27.09 -8.67
C CYS A 188 33.26 -26.46 -8.57
#